data_AF-A0A242MT49-F1
#
_entry.id   AF-A0A242MT49-F1
#
_cell.length_a   1.000
_cell.length_b   1.000
_cell.length_c   1.000
_cell.angle_alpha   90.00
_cell.angle_beta   90.00
_cell.angle_gamma   90.00
#
_symmetry.space_group_name_H-M   'P 1'
#
loop_
_entity.id
_entity.type
_entity.pdbx_description
1 polymer ?
#
loop_
_entity_poly.entity_id
_entity_poly.type
_entity_poly.pdbx_seq_one_letter_code
_entity_poly.pdbx_strand_id
1 'polypeptide(L)'
;MSDGIFFFVVGPSGAGKDSLIDAVRGADRPFEIARRVITRAHGSPGEDHEALGEAEFSALERQGGFLITWSAHGLKYGLRRELLGVLAHGRHVIANGSRAMVEALRACVPNLVVIEVSAPVSVLAERILARGRETPEEVRQRVMRKVEPFPADVEVVRVSNDGTLEQGIGRFIAALDRATQPPAPSMAAMKAKLAGDALNETEYGAVLDDILALRYSDRDINAFLLQASQHLSDREVLALAKVRARLSPRIEWNEPMLVDKHSMGGIPGSRITLIVVPIVTAFGLAMPKTSSRAITSAAGTADAMETVARVDLTRAEVQRCVQEARGCIAWNGRLNHSMIDDRINAFTRPLGLDSNRWSVASILSKKWSAGSTHVIIDLPYGPRAKLKDEAEARALGQLFEYVGTGLGMHVKAMVTDGRGPVGRGVGPALEVRDVRLVLTNAADAPADLREKALLFAAEILAWAPGVETVAKGREVAESLLASGQALASFERIIDAQGRRAHPVLPGKHVRKVVAQRSGVVTSVDGWAIAGVARAAGAPDDLSAGVDLLVSVGQTVEAGDALFQIHGDDAEHVSAAAQSANGLSTHHISTERLARSVSISA
;
A
#
# COMPACT_ATOMS: atom_id res chain seq x y z
N MET A 1 41.42 14.89 -0.74
CA MET A 1 40.09 14.89 -0.09
C MET A 1 39.14 15.53 -1.07
N SER A 2 37.90 15.04 -1.21
CA SER A 2 36.90 15.69 -2.03
C SER A 2 36.46 17.02 -1.39
N ASP A 3 36.14 18.02 -2.20
CA ASP A 3 35.56 19.26 -1.70
C ASP A 3 34.24 18.99 -0.96
N GLY A 4 33.97 19.79 0.07
CA GLY A 4 32.71 19.76 0.80
C GLY A 4 31.52 20.20 -0.06
N ILE A 5 30.32 19.88 0.40
CA ILE A 5 29.06 20.28 -0.22
C ILE A 5 28.59 21.60 0.37
N PHE A 6 28.16 22.51 -0.50
CA PHE A 6 27.48 23.74 -0.13
C PHE A 6 25.96 23.53 -0.17
N PHE A 7 25.36 23.35 1.01
CA PHE A 7 23.93 23.22 1.21
C PHE A 7 23.28 24.60 1.26
N PHE A 8 22.55 24.95 0.21
CA PHE A 8 21.85 26.23 0.14
C PHE A 8 20.36 26.06 0.46
N VAL A 9 19.96 26.50 1.65
CA VAL A 9 18.61 26.33 2.17
C VAL A 9 17.72 27.48 1.70
N VAL A 10 16.69 27.13 0.93
CA VAL A 10 15.74 28.06 0.33
C VAL A 10 14.31 27.66 0.67
N GLY A 11 13.36 28.59 0.55
CA GLY A 11 11.95 28.32 0.85
C GLY A 11 11.20 29.59 1.22
N PRO A 12 9.86 29.57 1.22
CA PRO A 12 9.05 30.74 1.54
C PRO A 12 9.30 31.23 2.98
N SER A 13 8.94 32.49 3.23
CA SER A 13 8.90 33.03 4.60
C SER A 13 7.93 32.19 5.44
N GLY A 14 8.26 31.89 6.69
CA GLY A 14 7.40 31.04 7.55
C GLY A 14 7.58 29.52 7.37
N ALA A 15 8.37 29.07 6.38
CA ALA A 15 8.65 27.64 6.16
C ALA A 15 9.47 26.99 7.30
N GLY A 16 10.05 27.77 8.20
CA GLY A 16 10.82 27.29 9.36
C GLY A 16 12.30 27.01 9.09
N LYS A 17 12.88 27.58 8.02
CA LYS A 17 14.29 27.39 7.64
C LYS A 17 15.28 27.64 8.79
N ASP A 18 15.16 28.78 9.47
CA ASP A 18 16.08 29.16 10.55
C ASP A 18 16.03 28.14 11.69
N SER A 19 14.82 27.73 12.09
CA SER A 19 14.62 26.71 13.12
C SER A 19 15.22 25.34 12.76
N LEU A 20 15.16 24.94 11.49
CA LEU A 20 15.76 23.69 11.02
C LEU A 20 17.30 23.76 10.98
N ILE A 21 17.85 24.90 10.56
CA ILE A 21 19.30 25.14 10.52
C ILE A 21 19.87 25.23 11.94
N ASP A 22 19.18 25.93 12.84
CA ASP A 22 19.64 26.06 14.22
C ASP A 22 19.59 24.73 14.97
N ALA A 23 18.65 23.84 14.64
CA ALA A 23 18.56 22.51 15.24
C ALA A 23 19.74 21.59 14.89
N VAL A 24 20.46 21.85 13.79
CA VAL A 24 21.67 21.10 13.42
C VAL A 24 22.96 21.74 13.92
N ARG A 25 22.86 22.89 14.62
CA ARG A 25 24.00 23.57 15.25
C ARG A 25 24.48 22.75 16.45
N GLY A 26 25.75 22.35 16.44
CA GLY A 26 26.37 21.63 17.57
C GLY A 26 26.15 20.12 17.58
N ALA A 27 25.56 19.53 16.53
CA ALA A 27 25.64 18.10 16.31
C ALA A 27 27.09 17.69 16.00
N ASP A 28 27.55 16.52 16.45
CA ASP A 28 28.88 15.93 16.17
C ASP A 28 28.99 15.50 14.69
N ARG A 29 28.90 16.48 13.79
CA ARG A 29 28.73 16.32 12.36
C ARG A 29 29.60 17.34 11.61
N PRO A 30 30.10 17.03 10.41
CA PRO A 30 31.04 17.87 9.67
C PRO A 30 30.35 19.05 8.94
N PHE A 31 29.37 19.70 9.58
CA PHE A 31 28.63 20.83 9.02
C PHE A 31 29.07 22.15 9.65
N GLU A 32 29.44 23.10 8.81
CA GLU A 32 29.68 24.50 9.17
C GLU A 32 28.48 25.34 8.77
N ILE A 33 27.82 25.98 9.74
CA ILE A 33 26.69 26.87 9.47
C ILE A 33 27.25 28.24 9.07
N ALA A 34 26.97 28.65 7.84
CA ALA A 34 27.41 29.93 7.32
C ALA A 34 26.68 31.08 8.03
N ARG A 35 27.45 31.98 8.64
CA ARG A 35 26.92 33.25 9.14
C ARG A 35 26.70 34.22 7.99
N ARG A 36 25.49 34.76 7.89
CA ARG A 36 25.17 35.83 6.93
C ARG A 36 25.71 37.16 7.44
N VAL A 37 26.22 37.96 6.51
CA VAL A 37 26.51 39.37 6.76
C VAL A 37 25.31 40.18 6.32
N ILE A 38 24.73 41.00 7.20
CA ILE A 38 23.47 41.71 6.95
C ILE A 38 23.63 43.16 7.35
N THR A 39 23.05 44.08 6.56
CA THR A 39 23.00 45.52 6.89
C THR A 39 21.96 45.86 7.96
N ARG A 40 21.93 45.09 9.04
CA ARG A 40 20.99 45.21 10.15
C ARG A 40 21.77 45.42 11.45
N ALA A 41 21.21 46.19 12.37
CA ALA A 41 21.83 46.45 13.67
C ALA A 41 22.03 45.17 14.50
N HIS A 42 23.17 45.09 15.18
CA HIS A 42 23.54 43.98 16.05
C HIS A 42 22.48 43.71 17.13
N GLY A 43 22.14 42.43 17.37
CA GLY A 43 21.17 42.04 18.40
C GLY A 43 19.69 42.19 18.02
N SER A 44 19.37 42.52 16.76
CA SER A 44 17.98 42.55 16.28
C SER A 44 17.33 41.15 16.35
N PRO A 45 16.03 41.02 16.73
CA PRO A 45 15.35 39.73 16.81
C PRO A 45 15.36 38.98 15.46
N GLY A 46 15.86 37.74 15.45
CA GLY A 46 16.02 36.94 14.24
C GLY A 46 17.13 35.89 14.37
N GLU A 47 17.88 35.68 13.29
CA GLU A 47 19.00 34.73 13.22
C GLU A 47 20.32 35.32 13.75
N ASP A 48 21.28 34.43 14.05
CA ASP A 48 22.68 34.76 14.31
C ASP A 48 23.39 35.22 13.03
N HIS A 49 23.72 36.52 12.94
CA HIS A 49 24.29 37.17 11.76
C HIS A 49 25.41 38.14 12.13
N GLU A 50 26.29 38.41 11.17
CA GLU A 50 27.28 39.49 11.25
C GLU A 50 26.64 40.81 10.81
N ALA A 51 26.64 41.80 11.69
CA ALA A 51 26.05 43.12 11.44
C ALA A 51 27.10 44.09 10.88
N LEU A 52 26.85 44.67 9.70
CA LEU A 52 27.66 45.74 9.11
C LEU A 52 26.81 46.95 8.71
N GLY A 53 27.37 48.15 8.77
CA GLY A 53 26.75 49.31 8.13
C GLY A 53 26.74 49.19 6.60
N GLU A 54 25.86 49.91 5.90
CA GLU A 54 25.79 49.86 4.43
C GLU A 54 27.12 50.29 3.76
N ALA A 55 27.82 51.26 4.34
CA ALA A 55 29.12 51.73 3.85
C ALA A 55 30.20 50.64 3.98
N GLU A 56 30.22 49.94 5.11
CA GLU A 56 31.17 48.85 5.41
C GLU A 56 30.89 47.63 4.52
N PHE A 57 29.61 47.26 4.38
CA PHE A 57 29.17 46.20 3.47
C PHE A 57 29.63 46.50 2.04
N SER A 58 29.41 47.72 1.56
CA SER A 58 29.76 48.12 0.19
C SER A 58 31.28 48.25 -0.01
N ALA A 59 32.05 48.55 1.06
CA ALA A 59 33.51 48.47 1.02
C ALA A 59 34.00 47.02 0.91
N LEU A 60 33.45 46.12 1.72
CA LEU A 60 33.80 44.69 1.71
C LEU A 60 33.42 44.02 0.38
N GLU A 61 32.29 44.39 -0.21
CA GLU A 61 31.86 43.93 -1.52
C GLU A 61 32.84 44.35 -2.63
N ARG A 62 33.28 45.62 -2.64
CA ARG A 62 34.29 46.12 -3.60
C ARG A 62 35.65 45.44 -3.45
N GLN A 63 35.98 44.99 -2.24
CA GLN A 63 37.21 44.25 -1.95
C GLN A 63 37.10 42.76 -2.29
N GLY A 64 35.93 42.29 -2.75
CA GLY A 64 35.71 40.88 -3.05
C GLY A 64 35.61 40.00 -1.81
N GLY A 65 35.25 40.55 -0.65
CA GLY A 65 35.13 39.79 0.61
C GLY A 65 33.94 38.82 0.65
N PHE A 66 33.02 38.92 -0.31
CA PHE A 66 31.86 38.05 -0.43
C PHE A 66 32.04 36.98 -1.51
N LEU A 67 31.50 35.80 -1.21
CA LEU A 67 31.17 34.76 -2.18
C LEU A 67 29.99 35.21 -3.04
N ILE A 68 28.95 35.70 -2.38
CA ILE A 68 27.74 36.20 -3.04
C ILE A 68 27.03 37.24 -2.18
N THR A 69 26.36 38.20 -2.83
CA THR A 69 25.54 39.23 -2.19
C THR A 69 24.17 39.30 -2.86
N TRP A 70 23.16 39.75 -2.10
CA TRP A 70 21.82 40.05 -2.63
C TRP A 70 21.11 41.08 -1.76
N SER A 71 20.05 41.69 -2.30
CA SER A 71 19.19 42.63 -1.57
C SER A 71 17.78 42.07 -1.40
N ALA A 72 17.23 42.18 -0.19
CA ALA A 72 15.85 41.78 0.10
C ALA A 72 15.29 42.59 1.28
N HIS A 73 14.02 42.97 1.22
CA HIS A 73 13.34 43.67 2.33
C HIS A 73 14.09 44.93 2.82
N GLY A 74 14.70 45.70 1.91
CA GLY A 74 15.44 46.91 2.25
C GLY A 74 16.78 46.68 2.95
N LEU A 75 17.27 45.44 2.98
CA LEU A 75 18.56 45.07 3.57
C LEU A 75 19.45 44.39 2.53
N LYS A 76 20.77 44.54 2.67
CA LYS A 76 21.76 43.77 1.93
C LYS A 76 22.19 42.56 2.75
N TYR A 77 22.41 41.46 2.05
CA TYR A 77 22.85 40.18 2.60
C TYR A 77 24.07 39.71 1.83
N GLY A 78 25.02 39.10 2.52
CA GLY A 78 26.22 38.54 1.93
C GLY A 78 26.66 37.26 2.63
N LEU A 79 27.28 36.36 1.86
CA LEU A 79 28.00 35.20 2.40
C LEU A 79 29.50 35.41 2.15
N ARG A 80 30.31 35.23 3.19
CA ARG A 80 31.76 35.46 3.17
C ARG A 80 32.46 34.55 2.15
N ARG A 81 33.48 35.07 1.45
CA ARG A 81 34.29 34.28 0.50
C ARG A 81 35.09 33.16 1.19
N GLU A 82 35.41 33.33 2.47
CA GLU A 82 36.13 32.37 3.32
C GLU A 82 35.47 30.98 3.35
N LEU A 83 34.16 30.89 3.10
CA LEU A 83 33.43 29.62 2.99
C LEU A 83 33.99 28.70 1.88
N LEU A 84 34.63 29.25 0.85
CA LEU A 84 35.31 28.43 -0.17
C LEU A 84 36.50 27.66 0.44
N GLY A 85 37.21 28.27 1.38
CA GLY A 85 38.27 27.61 2.12
C GLY A 85 37.73 26.45 2.95
N VAL A 86 36.56 26.62 3.59
CA VAL A 86 35.90 25.56 4.35
C VAL A 86 35.58 24.34 3.47
N LEU A 87 34.99 24.59 2.30
CA LEU A 87 34.68 23.54 1.32
C LEU A 87 35.95 22.83 0.84
N ALA A 88 37.03 23.56 0.55
CA ALA A 88 38.30 22.98 0.10
C ALA A 88 38.96 22.06 1.15
N HIS A 89 38.65 22.23 2.44
CA HIS A 89 39.07 21.33 3.52
C HIS A 89 38.13 20.13 3.71
N GLY A 90 37.17 19.92 2.79
CA GLY A 90 36.21 18.82 2.83
C GLY A 90 35.06 19.00 3.82
N ARG A 91 34.95 20.16 4.49
CA ARG A 91 33.83 20.44 5.41
C ARG A 91 32.62 20.95 4.64
N HIS A 92 31.43 20.49 5.02
CA HIS A 92 30.19 20.89 4.38
C HIS A 92 29.70 22.22 4.94
N VAL A 93 29.12 23.08 4.11
CA VAL A 93 28.61 24.39 4.53
C VAL A 93 27.10 24.41 4.39
N ILE A 94 26.37 24.85 5.42
CA ILE A 94 24.92 25.08 5.36
C ILE A 94 24.67 26.58 5.41
N ALA A 95 24.05 27.12 4.35
CA ALA A 95 23.77 28.54 4.24
C ALA A 95 22.28 28.79 3.96
N ASN A 96 21.67 29.66 4.76
CA ASN A 96 20.33 30.17 4.49
C ASN A 96 20.39 31.25 3.41
N GLY A 97 19.57 31.19 2.37
CA GLY A 97 19.54 32.27 1.39
C GLY A 97 18.30 32.33 0.50
N SER A 98 18.44 33.14 -0.55
CA SER A 98 17.37 33.44 -1.49
C SER A 98 17.45 32.55 -2.73
N ARG A 99 16.29 32.03 -3.17
CA ARG A 99 16.19 31.24 -4.42
C ARG A 99 16.81 31.96 -5.63
N ALA A 100 16.70 33.29 -5.69
CA ALA A 100 17.25 34.09 -6.79
C ALA A 100 18.79 33.94 -6.94
N MET A 101 19.46 33.48 -5.89
CA MET A 101 20.91 33.35 -5.86
C MET A 101 21.44 31.97 -6.23
N VAL A 102 20.57 31.00 -6.52
CA VAL A 102 20.97 29.64 -6.88
C VAL A 102 21.84 29.64 -8.14
N GLU A 103 21.45 30.36 -9.20
CA GLU A 103 22.20 30.40 -10.46
C GLU A 103 23.58 31.03 -10.27
N ALA A 104 23.67 32.10 -9.49
CA ALA A 104 24.94 32.75 -9.21
C ALA A 104 25.84 31.89 -8.31
N LEU A 105 25.28 31.20 -7.30
CA LEU A 105 26.06 30.27 -6.46
C LEU A 105 26.60 29.09 -7.23
N ARG A 106 25.83 28.55 -8.19
CA ARG A 106 26.24 27.44 -9.05
C ARG A 106 27.57 27.71 -9.76
N ALA A 107 27.82 28.95 -10.15
CA ALA A 107 29.07 29.35 -10.81
C ALA A 107 30.24 29.56 -9.83
N CYS A 108 29.97 29.62 -8.51
CA CYS A 108 30.94 30.06 -7.51
C CYS A 108 31.34 28.98 -6.51
N VAL A 109 30.61 27.86 -6.41
CA VAL A 109 30.93 26.77 -5.47
C VAL A 109 31.12 25.44 -6.21
N PRO A 110 32.01 24.55 -5.74
CA PRO A 110 32.32 23.30 -6.42
C PRO A 110 31.14 22.31 -6.43
N ASN A 111 30.44 22.15 -5.30
CA ASN A 111 29.33 21.22 -5.14
C ASN A 111 28.14 21.94 -4.48
N LEU A 112 27.08 22.23 -5.25
CA LEU A 112 25.88 22.92 -4.76
C LEU A 112 24.71 21.94 -4.63
N VAL A 113 24.13 21.84 -3.43
CA VAL A 113 22.86 21.15 -3.19
C VAL A 113 21.87 22.13 -2.59
N VAL A 114 20.70 22.28 -3.21
CA VAL A 114 19.65 23.16 -2.72
C VAL A 114 18.69 22.37 -1.84
N ILE A 115 18.52 22.81 -0.59
CA ILE A 115 17.49 22.26 0.30
C ILE A 115 16.27 23.18 0.24
N GLU A 116 15.22 22.74 -0.46
CA GLU A 116 13.97 23.48 -0.57
C GLU A 116 13.04 23.10 0.58
N VAL A 117 12.92 23.98 1.57
CA VAL A 117 11.99 23.82 2.69
C VAL A 117 10.61 24.36 2.30
N SER A 118 9.59 23.53 2.35
CA SER A 118 8.20 23.88 2.04
C SER A 118 7.28 23.65 3.24
N ALA A 119 6.13 24.33 3.26
CA ALA A 119 5.03 24.05 4.19
C ALA A 119 3.70 24.39 3.50
N PRO A 120 2.56 23.79 3.91
CA PRO A 120 1.25 24.10 3.36
C PRO A 120 0.93 25.59 3.47
N VAL A 121 0.19 26.11 2.49
CA VAL A 121 -0.21 27.53 2.41
C VAL A 121 -0.90 28.02 3.69
N SER A 122 -1.76 27.19 4.28
CA SER A 122 -2.43 27.46 5.56
C SER A 122 -1.43 27.64 6.71
N VAL A 123 -0.48 26.71 6.83
CA VAL A 123 0.57 26.74 7.87
C VAL A 123 1.51 27.93 7.69
N LEU A 124 1.88 28.27 6.45
CA LEU A 124 2.68 29.46 6.15
C LEU A 124 1.92 30.73 6.55
N ALA A 125 0.64 30.83 6.22
CA ALA A 125 -0.18 31.98 6.55
C ALA A 125 -0.31 32.17 8.08
N GLU A 126 -0.60 31.11 8.82
CA GLU A 126 -0.66 31.13 10.29
C GLU A 126 0.67 31.57 10.92
N ARG A 127 1.79 30.99 10.48
CA ARG A 127 3.13 31.31 11.00
C ARG A 127 3.59 32.72 10.65
N ILE A 128 3.14 33.28 9.52
CA ILE A 128 3.44 34.66 9.12
C ILE A 128 2.55 35.63 9.92
N LEU A 129 1.26 35.36 10.05
CA LEU A 129 0.32 36.17 10.82
C LEU A 129 0.69 36.25 12.31
N ALA A 130 1.16 35.14 12.89
CA ALA A 130 1.63 35.08 14.28
C ALA A 130 2.82 36.02 14.57
N ARG A 131 3.52 36.52 13.55
CA ARG A 131 4.64 37.48 13.71
C ARG A 131 4.16 38.93 13.88
N GLY A 132 2.88 39.22 13.61
CA GLY A 132 2.24 40.52 13.86
C GLY A 132 2.74 41.68 13.00
N ARG A 133 3.38 41.42 11.85
CA ARG A 133 4.06 42.43 11.02
C ARG A 133 3.38 42.74 9.68
N GLU A 134 2.34 41.99 9.29
CA GLU A 134 1.74 42.04 7.93
C GLU A 134 0.22 41.82 8.01
N THR A 135 -0.52 42.41 7.08
CA THR A 135 -1.98 42.24 6.94
C THR A 135 -2.34 40.93 6.22
N PRO A 136 -3.54 40.35 6.43
CA PRO A 136 -3.95 39.10 5.79
C PRO A 136 -3.91 39.12 4.25
N GLU A 137 -4.08 40.29 3.62
CA GLU A 137 -4.00 40.44 2.17
C GLU A 137 -2.55 40.39 1.66
N GLU A 138 -1.61 41.01 2.37
CA GLU A 138 -0.17 40.95 2.08
C GLU A 138 0.37 39.52 2.24
N VAL A 139 -0.10 38.79 3.25
CA VAL A 139 0.22 37.36 3.43
C VAL A 139 -0.29 36.51 2.26
N ARG A 140 -1.52 36.74 1.81
CA ARG A 140 -2.11 36.00 0.67
C ARG A 140 -1.33 36.23 -0.63
N GLN A 141 -0.97 37.49 -0.94
CA GLN A 141 -0.16 37.81 -2.11
C GLN A 141 1.24 37.19 -2.07
N ARG A 142 1.84 37.11 -0.88
CA ARG A 142 3.18 36.54 -0.67
C ARG A 142 3.22 35.03 -0.84
N VAL A 143 2.16 34.33 -0.44
CA VAL A 143 2.07 32.87 -0.58
C VAL A 143 1.68 32.45 -2.00
N MET A 144 0.91 33.26 -2.73
CA MET A 144 0.48 33.00 -4.11
C MET A 144 1.50 33.41 -5.19
N ARG A 145 2.68 33.93 -4.80
CA ARG A 145 3.68 34.40 -5.76
C ARG A 145 4.19 33.24 -6.62
N LYS A 146 4.11 33.42 -7.94
CA LYS A 146 4.66 32.47 -8.92
C LYS A 146 6.17 32.32 -8.69
N VAL A 147 6.62 31.09 -8.50
CA VAL A 147 8.03 30.81 -8.19
C VAL A 147 8.73 30.27 -9.43
N GLU A 148 9.88 30.85 -9.75
CA GLU A 148 10.70 30.38 -10.85
C GLU A 148 11.25 28.97 -10.55
N PRO A 149 11.32 28.10 -11.58
CA PRO A 149 11.92 26.78 -11.46
C PRO A 149 13.43 26.88 -11.21
N PHE A 150 13.98 25.88 -10.53
CA PHE A 150 15.43 25.78 -10.36
C PHE A 150 16.11 25.34 -11.69
N PRO A 151 17.40 25.64 -11.87
CA PRO A 151 18.19 25.11 -12.98
C PRO A 151 18.18 23.57 -12.99
N ALA A 152 18.11 22.96 -14.17
CA ALA A 152 17.88 21.52 -14.32
C ALA A 152 19.02 20.63 -13.81
N ASP A 153 20.23 21.19 -13.71
CA ASP A 153 21.46 20.51 -13.33
C ASP A 153 21.89 20.78 -11.87
N VAL A 154 21.07 21.51 -11.11
CA VAL A 154 21.28 21.69 -9.66
C VAL A 154 20.48 20.62 -8.92
N GLU A 155 21.14 19.90 -8.02
CA GLU A 155 20.44 18.96 -7.14
C GLU A 155 19.57 19.72 -6.14
N VAL A 156 18.27 19.41 -6.14
CA VAL A 156 17.30 20.00 -5.21
C VAL A 156 16.69 18.90 -4.36
N VAL A 157 16.88 18.98 -3.04
CA VAL A 157 16.25 18.09 -2.06
C VAL A 157 15.12 18.84 -1.37
N ARG A 158 13.90 18.33 -1.47
CA ARG A 158 12.71 18.95 -0.88
C ARG A 158 12.48 18.45 0.54
N VAL A 159 12.24 19.37 1.47
CA VAL A 159 11.95 19.08 2.87
C VAL A 159 10.60 19.70 3.22
N SER A 160 9.58 18.87 3.43
CA SER A 160 8.28 19.34 3.94
C SER A 160 8.35 19.56 5.44
N ASN A 161 8.00 20.76 5.89
CA ASN A 161 7.87 21.16 7.30
C ASN A 161 6.39 21.40 7.66
N ASP A 162 5.57 20.40 7.38
CA ASP A 162 4.11 20.37 7.53
C ASP A 162 3.60 19.83 8.88
N GLY A 163 4.50 19.28 9.71
CA GLY A 163 4.18 18.64 10.99
C GLY A 163 4.82 19.33 12.18
N THR A 164 5.23 18.55 13.18
CA THR A 164 5.94 19.06 14.37
C THR A 164 7.36 19.51 13.99
N LEU A 165 7.95 20.42 14.79
CA LEU A 165 9.33 20.87 14.57
C LEU A 165 10.31 19.69 14.57
N GLU A 166 10.12 18.71 15.46
CA GLU A 166 10.93 17.50 15.54
C GLU A 166 10.88 16.67 14.25
N GLN A 167 9.69 16.48 13.66
CA GLN A 167 9.54 15.81 12.37
C GLN A 167 10.22 16.59 11.24
N GLY A 168 10.10 17.92 11.25
CA GLY A 168 10.79 18.80 10.32
C GLY A 168 12.31 18.66 10.41
N ILE A 169 12.86 18.64 11.64
CA ILE A 169 14.29 18.45 11.90
C ILE A 169 14.75 17.08 11.39
N GLY A 170 14.01 16.01 11.69
CA GLY A 170 14.34 14.66 11.22
C GLY A 170 14.43 14.57 9.69
N ARG A 171 13.47 15.19 8.98
CA ARG A 171 13.49 15.25 7.50
C ARG A 171 14.63 16.11 6.96
N PHE A 172 14.93 17.23 7.62
CA PHE A 172 16.02 18.12 7.23
C PHE A 172 17.38 17.44 7.38
N ILE A 173 17.61 16.76 8.51
CA ILE A 173 18.81 15.97 8.76
C ILE A 173 18.95 14.84 7.72
N ALA A 174 17.88 14.10 7.46
CA ALA A 174 17.89 13.02 6.46
C ALA A 174 18.24 13.55 5.05
N ALA A 175 17.78 14.75 4.70
CA ALA A 175 18.12 15.40 3.43
C ALA A 175 19.60 15.77 3.33
N LEU A 176 20.20 16.31 4.40
CA LEU A 176 21.63 16.61 4.45
C LEU A 176 22.45 15.32 4.37
N ASP A 177 22.12 14.32 5.18
CA ASP A 177 22.85 13.04 5.23
C ASP A 177 22.83 12.35 3.87
N ARG A 178 21.67 12.31 3.21
CA ARG A 178 21.53 11.72 1.87
C ARG A 178 22.46 12.36 0.84
N ALA A 179 22.56 13.69 0.84
CA ALA A 179 23.40 14.40 -0.11
C ALA A 179 24.90 14.24 0.18
N THR A 180 25.28 13.95 1.43
CA THR A 180 26.67 13.66 1.80
C THR A 180 27.11 12.22 1.52
N GLN A 181 26.16 11.32 1.24
CA GLN A 181 26.48 9.93 0.92
C GLN A 181 27.00 9.81 -0.52
N PRO A 182 27.98 8.92 -0.78
CA PRO A 182 28.37 8.59 -2.15
C PRO A 182 27.16 8.07 -2.94
N PRO A 183 27.16 8.19 -4.29
CA PRO A 183 26.09 7.64 -5.11
C PRO A 183 25.81 6.19 -4.72
N ALA A 184 24.53 5.82 -4.69
CA ALA A 184 24.13 4.47 -4.32
C ALA A 184 24.92 3.43 -5.15
N PRO A 185 25.55 2.42 -4.54
CA PRO A 185 26.28 1.39 -5.27
C PRO A 185 25.50 0.79 -6.45
N SER A 186 24.17 0.69 -6.34
CA SER A 186 23.31 0.22 -7.43
C SER A 186 22.78 1.30 -8.37
N MET A 187 23.33 2.52 -8.38
CA MET A 187 22.92 3.59 -9.31
C MET A 187 23.03 3.17 -10.79
N ALA A 188 24.00 2.31 -11.14
CA ALA A 188 24.13 1.80 -12.49
C ALA A 188 22.94 0.91 -12.89
N ALA A 189 22.56 -0.05 -12.03
CA ALA A 189 21.37 -0.88 -12.23
C ALA A 189 20.08 -0.06 -12.25
N MET A 190 19.96 0.94 -11.37
CA MET A 190 18.84 1.88 -11.37
C MET A 190 18.71 2.57 -12.74
N LYS A 191 19.79 3.12 -13.27
CA LYS A 191 19.82 3.79 -14.57
C LYS A 191 19.51 2.83 -15.73
N ALA A 192 20.06 1.61 -15.69
CA ALA A 192 19.77 0.58 -16.68
C ALA A 192 18.27 0.27 -16.72
N LYS A 193 17.64 0.08 -15.54
CA LYS A 193 16.19 -0.15 -15.50
C LYS A 193 15.40 1.01 -16.07
N LEU A 194 15.77 2.26 -15.72
CA LEU A 194 15.14 3.47 -16.25
C LEU A 194 15.30 3.60 -17.78
N ALA A 195 16.39 3.08 -18.35
CA ALA A 195 16.59 3.01 -19.79
C ALA A 195 15.78 1.90 -20.48
N GLY A 196 15.13 1.02 -19.72
CA GLY A 196 14.32 -0.09 -20.22
C GLY A 196 15.00 -1.46 -20.15
N ASP A 197 16.24 -1.54 -19.65
CA ASP A 197 16.96 -2.80 -19.52
C ASP A 197 16.34 -3.71 -18.46
N ALA A 198 16.48 -5.02 -18.66
CA ALA A 198 16.07 -6.01 -17.67
C ALA A 198 17.15 -6.17 -16.61
N LEU A 199 16.76 -6.17 -15.34
CA LEU A 199 17.69 -6.41 -14.23
C LEU A 199 17.69 -7.88 -13.79
N ASN A 200 18.85 -8.36 -13.37
CA ASN A 200 18.99 -9.67 -12.75
C ASN A 200 18.74 -9.62 -11.23
N GLU A 201 18.80 -10.79 -10.58
CA GLU A 201 18.55 -10.96 -9.15
C GLU A 201 19.52 -10.16 -8.26
N THR A 202 20.80 -10.13 -8.60
CA THR A 202 21.82 -9.38 -7.86
C THR A 202 21.58 -7.88 -7.96
N GLU A 203 21.25 -7.40 -9.16
CA GLU A 203 20.94 -5.99 -9.43
C GLU A 203 19.67 -5.53 -8.70
N TYR A 204 18.59 -6.31 -8.76
CA TYR A 204 17.39 -6.02 -7.98
C TYR A 204 17.67 -6.05 -6.47
N GLY A 205 18.49 -7.00 -6.00
CA GLY A 205 18.94 -7.06 -4.61
C GLY A 205 19.56 -5.74 -4.17
N ALA A 206 20.60 -5.30 -4.90
CA ALA A 206 21.30 -4.08 -4.58
C ALA A 206 20.39 -2.83 -4.66
N VAL A 207 19.53 -2.73 -5.68
CA VAL A 207 18.57 -1.61 -5.80
C VAL A 207 17.59 -1.58 -4.63
N LEU A 208 16.99 -2.71 -4.25
CA LEU A 208 16.04 -2.73 -3.14
C LEU A 208 16.72 -2.44 -1.78
N ASP A 209 17.96 -2.90 -1.58
CA ASP A 209 18.76 -2.59 -0.39
C ASP A 209 19.07 -1.09 -0.31
N ASP A 210 19.49 -0.47 -1.41
CA ASP A 210 19.77 0.98 -1.47
C ASP A 210 18.48 1.82 -1.33
N ILE A 211 17.32 1.33 -1.75
CA ILE A 211 16.00 1.94 -1.48
C ILE A 211 15.70 1.92 0.02
N LEU A 212 15.94 0.79 0.70
CA LEU A 212 15.74 0.64 2.14
C LEU A 212 16.73 1.49 2.94
N ALA A 213 17.96 1.64 2.44
CA ALA A 213 19.00 2.49 3.03
C ALA A 213 18.80 3.99 2.74
N LEU A 214 17.70 4.39 2.10
CA LEU A 214 17.36 5.78 1.77
C LEU A 214 18.41 6.50 0.89
N ARG A 215 19.12 5.75 0.04
CA ARG A 215 20.18 6.27 -0.84
C ARG A 215 19.66 6.87 -2.15
N TYR A 216 18.42 6.57 -2.52
CA TYR A 216 17.78 7.11 -3.73
C TYR A 216 16.90 8.31 -3.45
N SER A 217 16.76 9.19 -4.45
CA SER A 217 15.74 10.24 -4.41
C SER A 217 14.34 9.67 -4.59
N ASP A 218 13.34 10.36 -4.05
CA ASP A 218 11.94 10.04 -4.32
C ASP A 218 11.61 10.11 -5.81
N ARG A 219 12.29 10.99 -6.57
CA ARG A 219 12.19 11.05 -8.04
C ARG A 219 12.68 9.75 -8.68
N ASP A 220 13.84 9.25 -8.27
CA ASP A 220 14.42 8.03 -8.83
C ASP A 220 13.54 6.83 -8.48
N ILE A 221 13.10 6.70 -7.23
CA ILE A 221 12.22 5.61 -6.80
C ILE A 221 10.92 5.62 -7.61
N ASN A 222 10.29 6.79 -7.78
CA ASN A 222 9.07 6.91 -8.58
C ASN A 222 9.30 6.52 -10.04
N ALA A 223 10.39 6.98 -10.65
CA ALA A 223 10.71 6.65 -12.03
C ALA A 223 10.99 5.14 -12.20
N PHE A 224 11.71 4.54 -11.26
CA PHE A 224 11.97 3.10 -11.24
C PHE A 224 10.70 2.27 -11.07
N LEU A 225 9.84 2.63 -10.12
CA LEU A 225 8.59 1.92 -9.88
C LEU A 225 7.62 2.08 -11.05
N LEU A 226 7.57 3.25 -11.69
CA LEU A 226 6.79 3.45 -12.91
C LEU A 226 7.27 2.50 -14.01
N GLN A 227 8.58 2.49 -14.26
CA GLN A 227 9.19 1.65 -15.30
C GLN A 227 9.00 0.15 -15.00
N ALA A 228 9.21 -0.27 -13.76
CA ALA A 228 8.97 -1.65 -13.33
C ALA A 228 7.48 -2.02 -13.32
N SER A 229 6.56 -1.08 -13.07
CA SER A 229 5.13 -1.38 -13.11
C SER A 229 4.64 -1.71 -14.53
N GLN A 230 5.23 -1.07 -15.54
CA GLN A 230 4.85 -1.22 -16.95
C GLN A 230 5.64 -2.32 -17.67
N HIS A 231 6.92 -2.50 -17.31
CA HIS A 231 7.85 -3.34 -18.05
C HIS A 231 8.63 -4.28 -17.11
N LEU A 232 8.10 -5.48 -16.91
CA LEU A 232 8.80 -6.58 -16.24
C LEU A 232 8.70 -7.84 -17.10
N SER A 233 9.85 -8.41 -17.47
CA SER A 233 9.90 -9.76 -18.03
C SER A 233 9.68 -10.82 -16.96
N ASP A 234 9.36 -12.06 -17.36
CA ASP A 234 9.13 -13.18 -16.41
C ASP A 234 10.34 -13.43 -15.52
N ARG A 235 11.54 -13.36 -16.12
CA ARG A 235 12.82 -13.52 -15.41
C ARG A 235 13.01 -12.45 -14.33
N GLU A 236 12.62 -11.22 -14.61
CA GLU A 236 12.69 -10.13 -13.63
C GLU A 236 11.67 -10.31 -12.50
N VAL A 237 10.46 -10.79 -12.80
CA VAL A 237 9.46 -11.09 -11.76
C VAL A 237 10.00 -12.18 -10.82
N LEU A 238 10.63 -13.23 -11.36
CA LEU A 238 11.29 -14.26 -10.56
C LEU A 238 12.44 -13.69 -9.72
N ALA A 239 13.31 -12.87 -10.32
CA ALA A 239 14.40 -12.20 -9.63
C ALA A 239 13.89 -11.35 -8.45
N LEU A 240 12.89 -10.50 -8.68
CA LEU A 240 12.21 -9.70 -7.65
C LEU A 240 11.60 -10.58 -6.56
N ALA A 241 10.94 -11.68 -6.92
CA ALA A 241 10.34 -12.58 -5.95
C ALA A 241 11.39 -13.21 -5.02
N LYS A 242 12.53 -13.63 -5.56
CA LYS A 242 13.65 -14.19 -4.80
C LYS A 242 14.29 -13.17 -3.87
N VAL A 243 14.56 -11.95 -4.35
CA VAL A 243 15.11 -10.88 -3.52
C VAL A 243 14.16 -10.57 -2.37
N ARG A 244 12.86 -10.37 -2.66
CA ARG A 244 11.86 -10.08 -1.63
C ARG A 244 11.69 -11.21 -0.61
N ALA A 245 11.79 -12.46 -1.04
CA ALA A 245 11.75 -13.61 -0.16
C ALA A 245 12.91 -13.61 0.86
N ARG A 246 14.10 -13.12 0.48
CA ARG A 246 15.26 -13.00 1.39
C ARG A 246 15.12 -11.86 2.40
N LEU A 247 14.42 -10.79 2.04
CA LEU A 247 14.20 -9.62 2.91
C LEU A 247 13.23 -9.90 4.05
N SER A 248 12.54 -11.05 4.04
CA SER A 248 11.58 -11.44 5.07
C SER A 248 12.02 -12.75 5.72
N PRO A 249 12.15 -12.82 7.05
CA PRO A 249 12.51 -14.08 7.69
C PRO A 249 11.46 -15.14 7.42
N ARG A 250 11.89 -16.34 7.01
CA ARG A 250 11.00 -17.47 6.76
C ARG A 250 10.58 -18.12 8.09
N ILE A 251 9.32 -18.56 8.20
CA ILE A 251 8.87 -19.40 9.31
C ILE A 251 9.26 -20.84 9.00
N GLU A 252 10.02 -21.44 9.91
CA GLU A 252 10.41 -22.85 9.81
C GLU A 252 9.38 -23.75 10.50
N TRP A 253 9.15 -24.91 9.89
CA TRP A 253 8.09 -25.85 10.24
C TRP A 253 8.62 -27.27 10.27
N ASN A 254 8.12 -28.07 11.21
CA ASN A 254 8.36 -29.52 11.24
C ASN A 254 7.27 -30.26 10.45
N GLU A 255 6.97 -29.79 9.25
CA GLU A 255 5.92 -30.34 8.37
C GLU A 255 6.50 -30.50 6.97
N PRO A 256 6.42 -31.68 6.34
CA PRO A 256 6.96 -31.89 5.00
C PRO A 256 6.14 -31.17 3.92
N MET A 257 4.84 -30.94 4.19
CA MET A 257 3.91 -30.32 3.26
C MET A 257 3.07 -29.27 3.98
N LEU A 258 3.30 -28.02 3.60
CA LEU A 258 2.51 -26.86 3.99
C LEU A 258 1.75 -26.34 2.79
N VAL A 259 0.43 -26.41 2.86
CA VAL A 259 -0.46 -25.96 1.79
C VAL A 259 -0.96 -24.54 2.07
N ASP A 260 -1.25 -23.78 1.03
CA ASP A 260 -1.82 -22.43 1.15
C ASP A 260 -2.74 -22.13 -0.03
N LYS A 261 -3.63 -21.16 0.16
CA LYS A 261 -4.51 -20.63 -0.88
C LYS A 261 -4.38 -19.12 -0.94
N HIS A 262 -4.18 -18.59 -2.13
CA HIS A 262 -4.27 -17.16 -2.40
C HIS A 262 -5.35 -16.86 -3.43
N SER A 263 -5.82 -15.62 -3.45
CA SER A 263 -6.68 -15.11 -4.52
C SER A 263 -6.19 -13.73 -4.89
N MET A 264 -6.19 -13.42 -6.19
CA MET A 264 -5.95 -12.03 -6.64
C MET A 264 -7.02 -11.07 -6.09
N GLY A 265 -8.18 -11.62 -5.69
CA GLY A 265 -9.28 -10.87 -5.09
C GLY A 265 -10.04 -10.04 -6.12
N GLY A 266 -10.70 -8.98 -5.66
CA GLY A 266 -11.55 -8.14 -6.49
C GLY A 266 -13.00 -8.61 -6.60
N ILE A 267 -13.31 -9.83 -6.16
CA ILE A 267 -14.68 -10.37 -6.16
C ILE A 267 -15.29 -10.24 -4.75
N PRO A 268 -16.40 -9.50 -4.59
CA PRO A 268 -17.08 -9.37 -3.30
C PRO A 268 -17.72 -10.70 -2.87
N GLY A 269 -17.83 -10.92 -1.56
CA GLY A 269 -18.44 -12.10 -0.97
C GLY A 269 -17.59 -13.39 -1.03
N SER A 270 -16.49 -13.40 -1.81
CA SER A 270 -15.67 -14.60 -2.00
C SER A 270 -14.77 -14.92 -0.78
N ARG A 271 -15.38 -15.45 0.29
CA ARG A 271 -14.69 -15.94 1.51
C ARG A 271 -14.50 -17.44 1.55
N ILE A 272 -14.29 -18.06 0.39
CA ILE A 272 -13.99 -19.48 0.29
C ILE A 272 -12.80 -19.90 1.15
N THR A 273 -11.84 -19.01 1.42
CA THR A 273 -10.68 -19.31 2.28
C THR A 273 -11.11 -19.80 3.67
N LEU A 274 -12.16 -19.23 4.26
CA LEU A 274 -12.66 -19.63 5.58
C LEU A 274 -13.41 -20.98 5.54
N ILE A 275 -13.62 -21.57 4.35
CA ILE A 275 -14.20 -22.91 4.16
C ILE A 275 -13.11 -23.90 3.74
N VAL A 276 -12.23 -23.49 2.81
CA VAL A 276 -11.12 -24.31 2.31
C VAL A 276 -10.16 -24.68 3.43
N VAL A 277 -9.74 -23.70 4.26
CA VAL A 277 -8.82 -23.96 5.37
C VAL A 277 -9.38 -25.03 6.33
N PRO A 278 -10.62 -24.93 6.83
CA PRO A 278 -11.17 -25.98 7.69
C PRO A 278 -11.32 -27.35 7.03
N ILE A 279 -11.68 -27.43 5.74
CA ILE A 279 -11.75 -28.73 5.03
C ILE A 279 -10.35 -29.37 4.96
N VAL A 280 -9.34 -28.61 4.54
CA VAL A 280 -7.96 -29.07 4.37
C VAL A 280 -7.34 -29.49 5.72
N THR A 281 -7.62 -28.75 6.78
CA THR A 281 -7.10 -29.03 8.13
C THR A 281 -7.86 -30.14 8.84
N ALA A 282 -9.15 -30.34 8.52
CA ALA A 282 -9.91 -31.50 8.95
C ALA A 282 -9.37 -32.81 8.35
N PHE A 283 -8.89 -32.76 7.10
CA PHE A 283 -8.18 -33.89 6.48
C PHE A 283 -6.83 -34.17 7.17
N GLY A 284 -6.15 -33.12 7.64
CA GLY A 284 -4.89 -33.23 8.40
C GLY A 284 -3.70 -32.51 7.80
N LEU A 285 -3.83 -31.81 6.66
CA LEU A 285 -2.75 -30.99 6.11
C LEU A 285 -2.57 -29.71 6.91
N ALA A 286 -1.31 -29.26 7.03
CA ALA A 286 -0.98 -28.01 7.70
C ALA A 286 -1.16 -26.81 6.77
N MET A 287 -1.88 -25.77 7.22
CA MET A 287 -2.21 -24.59 6.43
C MET A 287 -2.00 -23.28 7.23
N PRO A 288 -0.78 -22.71 7.24
CA PRO A 288 -0.48 -21.43 7.91
C PRO A 288 -0.94 -20.23 7.06
N LYS A 289 -2.26 -20.11 6.85
CA LYS A 289 -2.84 -19.12 5.94
C LYS A 289 -2.61 -17.69 6.47
N THR A 290 -1.84 -16.93 5.70
CA THR A 290 -1.63 -15.49 5.93
C THR A 290 -2.39 -14.67 4.88
N SER A 291 -3.17 -13.68 5.32
CA SER A 291 -4.01 -12.82 4.48
C SER A 291 -3.85 -11.33 4.79
N SER A 292 -4.03 -10.47 3.77
CA SER A 292 -4.17 -9.03 4.01
C SER A 292 -5.59 -8.68 4.44
N ARG A 293 -5.75 -7.48 5.02
CA ARG A 293 -7.04 -6.81 5.13
C ARG A 293 -7.50 -6.29 3.77
N ALA A 294 -8.75 -5.87 3.70
CA ALA A 294 -9.28 -5.15 2.55
C ALA A 294 -8.44 -3.89 2.30
N ILE A 295 -8.26 -3.54 1.02
CA ILE A 295 -7.72 -2.24 0.61
C ILE A 295 -8.82 -1.46 -0.11
N THR A 296 -9.40 -2.07 -1.15
CA THR A 296 -10.49 -1.48 -1.93
C THR A 296 -11.78 -2.30 -1.86
N SER A 297 -11.75 -3.52 -1.31
CA SER A 297 -12.94 -4.37 -1.15
C SER A 297 -13.74 -3.99 0.11
N ALA A 298 -15.01 -4.42 0.17
CA ALA A 298 -15.85 -4.23 1.35
C ALA A 298 -15.42 -5.09 2.56
N ALA A 299 -14.65 -6.15 2.31
CA ALA A 299 -14.03 -6.98 3.32
C ALA A 299 -12.80 -7.68 2.74
N GLY A 300 -11.87 -8.06 3.60
CA GLY A 300 -10.76 -8.97 3.33
C GLY A 300 -10.93 -10.26 4.13
N THR A 301 -10.09 -11.25 3.85
CA THR A 301 -10.11 -12.53 4.60
C THR A 301 -9.75 -12.33 6.08
N ALA A 302 -8.81 -11.43 6.38
CA ALA A 302 -8.46 -11.09 7.76
C ALA A 302 -9.61 -10.36 8.46
N ASP A 303 -10.29 -9.43 7.79
CA ASP A 303 -11.43 -8.70 8.37
C ASP A 303 -12.59 -9.66 8.69
N ALA A 304 -12.89 -10.61 7.79
CA ALA A 304 -13.88 -11.65 8.04
C ALA A 304 -13.48 -12.54 9.24
N MET A 305 -12.24 -13.03 9.31
CA MET A 305 -11.80 -13.86 10.45
C MET A 305 -11.81 -13.10 11.78
N GLU A 306 -11.57 -11.78 11.76
CA GLU A 306 -11.58 -10.92 12.96
C GLU A 306 -12.96 -10.81 13.64
N THR A 307 -14.03 -11.14 12.90
CA THR A 307 -15.38 -11.20 13.47
C THR A 307 -15.50 -12.32 14.52
N VAL A 308 -14.68 -13.36 14.46
CA VAL A 308 -14.78 -14.57 15.31
C VAL A 308 -13.52 -14.87 16.12
N ALA A 309 -12.33 -14.43 15.69
CA ALA A 309 -11.07 -14.70 16.36
C ALA A 309 -10.05 -13.57 16.20
N ARG A 310 -8.98 -13.57 16.99
CA ARG A 310 -7.84 -12.68 16.75
C ARG A 310 -7.16 -13.02 15.40
N VAL A 311 -6.75 -11.98 14.69
CA VAL A 311 -5.97 -12.10 13.43
C VAL A 311 -4.58 -11.48 13.52
N ASP A 312 -4.36 -10.57 14.48
CA ASP A 312 -3.06 -9.97 14.75
C ASP A 312 -2.24 -10.89 15.66
N LEU A 313 -1.47 -11.78 15.02
CA LEU A 313 -0.71 -12.85 15.67
C LEU A 313 0.78 -12.67 15.41
N THR A 314 1.58 -13.06 16.40
CA THR A 314 3.04 -13.20 16.29
C THR A 314 3.40 -14.52 15.59
N ARG A 315 4.66 -14.66 15.15
CA ARG A 315 5.18 -15.90 14.55
C ARG A 315 5.00 -17.11 15.46
N ALA A 316 5.30 -16.95 16.75
CA ALA A 316 5.15 -18.01 17.75
C ALA A 316 3.67 -18.41 17.94
N GLU A 317 2.75 -17.44 17.95
CA GLU A 317 1.31 -17.73 18.02
C GLU A 317 0.82 -18.47 16.77
N VAL A 318 1.30 -18.11 15.57
CA VAL A 318 0.96 -18.82 14.32
C VAL A 318 1.47 -20.27 14.35
N GLN A 319 2.72 -20.49 14.80
CA GLN A 319 3.28 -21.83 14.94
C GLN A 319 2.45 -22.68 15.92
N ARG A 320 2.09 -22.12 17.08
CA ARG A 320 1.21 -22.78 18.05
C ARG A 320 -0.15 -23.14 17.45
N CYS A 321 -0.80 -22.19 16.77
CA CYS A 321 -2.11 -22.42 16.14
C CYS A 321 -2.07 -23.61 15.16
N VAL A 322 -1.04 -23.66 14.33
CA VAL A 322 -0.88 -24.75 13.35
C VAL A 322 -0.51 -26.07 14.03
N GLN A 323 0.27 -26.06 15.12
CA GLN A 323 0.54 -27.27 15.90
C GLN A 323 -0.75 -27.84 16.53
N GLU A 324 -1.61 -26.98 17.09
CA GLU A 324 -2.83 -27.39 17.80
C GLU A 324 -4.01 -27.71 16.87
N ALA A 325 -4.18 -26.90 15.81
CA ALA A 325 -5.37 -26.96 14.95
C ALA A 325 -5.07 -27.35 13.50
N ARG A 326 -3.80 -27.59 13.12
CA ARG A 326 -3.31 -27.76 11.73
C ARG A 326 -3.49 -26.51 10.85
N GLY A 327 -4.16 -25.46 11.33
CA GLY A 327 -4.50 -24.29 10.53
C GLY A 327 -4.41 -23.00 11.31
N CYS A 328 -4.20 -21.92 10.58
CA CYS A 328 -4.33 -20.56 11.07
C CYS A 328 -4.71 -19.65 9.90
N ILE A 329 -5.53 -18.62 10.13
CA ILE A 329 -5.91 -17.53 9.23
C ILE A 329 -5.51 -16.22 9.92
N ALA A 330 -4.26 -15.79 9.71
CA ALA A 330 -3.67 -14.61 10.34
C ALA A 330 -3.59 -13.43 9.37
N TRP A 331 -3.51 -12.22 9.93
CA TRP A 331 -3.19 -11.01 9.19
C TRP A 331 -1.69 -10.92 8.90
N ASN A 332 -1.33 -10.57 7.66
CA ASN A 332 0.06 -10.44 7.22
C ASN A 332 0.88 -9.39 7.98
N GLY A 333 0.24 -8.39 8.59
CA GLY A 333 0.87 -7.18 9.13
C GLY A 333 2.11 -7.45 9.99
N ARG A 334 1.95 -8.16 11.11
CA ARG A 334 3.09 -8.47 12.00
C ARG A 334 3.99 -9.61 11.52
N LEU A 335 3.60 -10.35 10.48
CA LEU A 335 4.23 -11.62 10.12
C LEU A 335 5.23 -11.48 8.96
N ASN A 336 4.74 -10.95 7.85
CA ASN A 336 5.45 -10.94 6.56
C ASN A 336 5.20 -9.66 5.75
N HIS A 337 4.61 -8.63 6.37
CA HIS A 337 4.65 -7.29 5.82
C HIS A 337 6.06 -6.74 6.00
N SER A 338 6.76 -6.55 4.88
CA SER A 338 8.18 -6.22 4.89
C SER A 338 8.41 -4.70 4.88
N MET A 339 9.55 -4.25 5.38
CA MET A 339 9.96 -2.83 5.29
C MET A 339 9.95 -2.32 3.84
N ILE A 340 10.22 -3.21 2.88
CA ILE A 340 10.17 -2.87 1.46
C ILE A 340 8.73 -2.69 0.97
N ASP A 341 7.74 -3.41 1.53
CA ASP A 341 6.33 -3.16 1.24
C ASP A 341 5.93 -1.76 1.71
N ASP A 342 6.30 -1.36 2.93
CA ASP A 342 5.99 -0.01 3.43
C ASP A 342 6.63 1.07 2.58
N ARG A 343 7.93 0.93 2.28
CA ARG A 343 8.66 1.91 1.48
C ARG A 343 8.08 2.03 0.06
N ILE A 344 7.78 0.92 -0.61
CA ILE A 344 7.25 0.93 -1.98
C ILE A 344 5.79 1.41 -2.01
N ASN A 345 4.96 0.98 -1.05
CA ASN A 345 3.54 1.38 -1.00
C ASN A 345 3.36 2.90 -0.78
N ALA A 346 4.32 3.55 -0.11
CA ALA A 346 4.33 5.01 0.04
C ALA A 346 4.40 5.75 -1.31
N PHE A 347 4.94 5.11 -2.36
CA PHE A 347 5.05 5.67 -3.70
C PHE A 347 3.97 5.13 -4.65
N THR A 348 3.67 3.84 -4.62
CA THR A 348 2.74 3.23 -5.57
C THR A 348 1.28 3.64 -5.32
N ARG A 349 0.86 3.77 -4.05
CA ARG A 349 -0.54 4.09 -3.72
C ARG A 349 -0.96 5.49 -4.18
N PRO A 350 -0.21 6.58 -3.90
CA PRO A 350 -0.60 7.92 -4.38
C PRO A 350 -0.63 8.02 -5.91
N LEU A 351 0.22 7.26 -6.60
CA LEU A 351 0.31 7.25 -8.06
C LEU A 351 -0.68 6.28 -8.73
N GLY A 352 -1.40 5.48 -7.95
CA GLY A 352 -2.30 4.44 -8.49
C GLY A 352 -1.56 3.39 -9.34
N LEU A 353 -0.27 3.15 -9.07
CA LEU A 353 0.51 2.16 -9.80
C LEU A 353 0.10 0.75 -9.35
N ASP A 354 -0.67 0.07 -10.20
CA ASP A 354 -1.07 -1.33 -10.01
C ASP A 354 -0.50 -2.19 -11.14
N SER A 355 0.36 -3.15 -10.78
CA SER A 355 0.97 -4.08 -11.73
C SER A 355 0.72 -5.51 -11.26
N ASN A 356 0.01 -6.28 -12.08
CA ASN A 356 -0.26 -7.70 -11.84
C ASN A 356 1.06 -8.50 -11.73
N ARG A 357 2.06 -8.16 -12.54
CA ARG A 357 3.39 -8.79 -12.51
C ARG A 357 4.14 -8.52 -11.20
N TRP A 358 4.13 -7.27 -10.73
CA TRP A 358 4.69 -6.92 -9.42
C TRP A 358 3.97 -7.65 -8.28
N SER A 359 2.64 -7.79 -8.40
CA SER A 359 1.82 -8.52 -7.45
C SER A 359 2.21 -10.00 -7.35
N VAL A 360 2.55 -10.68 -8.45
CA VAL A 360 3.06 -12.07 -8.42
C VAL A 360 4.28 -12.18 -7.50
N ALA A 361 5.29 -11.34 -7.70
CA ALA A 361 6.50 -11.35 -6.88
C ALA A 361 6.19 -11.06 -5.39
N SER A 362 5.30 -10.10 -5.12
CA SER A 362 4.87 -9.74 -3.77
C SER A 362 4.09 -10.86 -3.07
N ILE A 363 3.18 -11.53 -3.78
CA ILE A 363 2.33 -12.60 -3.25
C ILE A 363 3.17 -13.83 -2.94
N LEU A 364 3.98 -14.30 -3.89
CA LEU A 364 4.74 -15.53 -3.72
C LEU A 364 5.87 -15.39 -2.70
N SER A 365 6.56 -14.24 -2.64
CA SER A 365 7.56 -14.00 -1.58
C SER A 365 6.97 -14.07 -0.16
N LYS A 366 5.75 -13.57 0.04
CA LYS A 366 5.02 -13.66 1.32
C LYS A 366 4.57 -15.07 1.66
N LYS A 367 4.14 -15.84 0.66
CA LYS A 367 3.76 -17.26 0.80
C LYS A 367 4.98 -18.11 1.14
N TRP A 368 6.09 -17.89 0.45
CA TRP A 368 7.37 -18.52 0.74
C TRP A 368 7.86 -18.19 2.16
N SER A 369 7.75 -16.92 2.58
CA SER A 369 8.15 -16.49 3.93
C SER A 369 7.27 -17.10 5.04
N ALA A 370 6.00 -17.40 4.74
CA ALA A 370 5.14 -18.15 5.66
C ALA A 370 5.51 -19.64 5.75
N GLY A 371 6.45 -20.12 4.93
CA GLY A 371 6.90 -21.50 4.88
C GLY A 371 6.12 -22.39 3.91
N SER A 372 5.14 -21.85 3.18
CA SER A 372 4.26 -22.62 2.29
C SER A 372 5.06 -23.32 1.19
N THR A 373 4.77 -24.60 0.98
CA THR A 373 5.43 -25.46 -0.02
C THR A 373 4.55 -25.67 -1.26
N HIS A 374 3.24 -25.72 -1.06
CA HIS A 374 2.24 -25.91 -2.11
C HIS A 374 1.22 -24.79 -2.03
N VAL A 375 0.94 -24.09 -3.13
CA VAL A 375 0.04 -22.93 -3.13
C VAL A 375 -0.90 -22.96 -4.31
N ILE A 376 -2.20 -22.88 -4.04
CA ILE A 376 -3.21 -22.70 -5.08
C ILE A 376 -3.57 -21.22 -5.21
N ILE A 377 -3.61 -20.72 -6.44
CA ILE A 377 -3.89 -19.31 -6.74
C ILE A 377 -5.23 -19.20 -7.45
N ASP A 378 -6.17 -18.46 -6.89
CA ASP A 378 -7.46 -18.12 -7.50
C ASP A 378 -7.34 -16.83 -8.34
N LEU A 379 -7.60 -16.95 -9.63
CA LEU A 379 -7.50 -15.91 -10.65
C LEU A 379 -8.89 -15.60 -11.24
N PRO A 380 -9.75 -14.88 -10.51
CA PRO A 380 -11.05 -14.49 -11.01
C PRO A 380 -10.91 -13.45 -12.13
N TYR A 381 -11.59 -13.68 -13.26
CA TYR A 381 -11.68 -12.73 -14.36
C TYR A 381 -13.11 -12.21 -14.55
N GLY A 382 -13.24 -11.00 -15.07
CA GLY A 382 -14.53 -10.41 -15.38
C GLY A 382 -14.48 -8.89 -15.53
N PRO A 383 -15.58 -8.27 -15.97
CA PRO A 383 -15.63 -6.84 -16.31
C PRO A 383 -15.22 -5.90 -15.17
N ARG A 384 -15.37 -6.35 -13.92
CA ARG A 384 -15.05 -5.60 -12.69
C ARG A 384 -14.01 -6.30 -11.82
N ALA A 385 -13.46 -7.44 -12.27
CA ALA A 385 -12.39 -8.13 -11.57
C ALA A 385 -11.04 -7.44 -11.87
N LYS A 386 -9.98 -7.83 -11.15
CA LYS A 386 -8.63 -7.34 -11.45
C LYS A 386 -8.10 -7.80 -12.80
N LEU A 387 -8.62 -8.94 -13.28
CA LEU A 387 -8.27 -9.55 -14.56
C LEU A 387 -9.47 -9.37 -15.48
N LYS A 388 -9.24 -8.79 -16.65
CA LYS A 388 -10.32 -8.37 -17.55
C LYS A 388 -11.01 -9.57 -18.20
N ASP A 389 -10.20 -10.50 -18.66
CA ASP A 389 -10.64 -11.67 -19.41
C ASP A 389 -9.84 -12.92 -19.03
N GLU A 390 -10.31 -14.04 -19.57
CA GLU A 390 -9.76 -15.35 -19.30
C GLU A 390 -8.32 -15.51 -19.84
N ALA A 391 -7.99 -14.85 -20.95
CA ALA A 391 -6.66 -14.94 -21.57
C ALA A 391 -5.62 -14.23 -20.69
N GLU A 392 -5.94 -13.05 -20.17
CA GLU A 392 -5.12 -12.34 -19.18
C GLU A 392 -4.92 -13.19 -17.91
N ALA A 393 -6.00 -13.82 -17.42
CA ALA A 393 -5.92 -14.69 -16.25
C ALA A 393 -5.04 -15.92 -16.48
N ARG A 394 -5.14 -16.58 -17.65
CA ARG A 394 -4.28 -17.72 -18.02
C ARG A 394 -2.81 -17.31 -18.12
N ALA A 395 -2.52 -16.18 -18.76
CA ALA A 395 -1.15 -15.67 -18.88
C ALA A 395 -0.54 -15.34 -17.51
N LEU A 396 -1.31 -14.71 -16.61
CA LEU A 396 -0.85 -14.45 -15.26
C LEU A 396 -0.67 -15.74 -14.44
N GLY A 397 -1.53 -16.75 -14.67
CA GLY A 397 -1.41 -18.07 -14.05
C GLY A 397 -0.11 -18.77 -14.41
N GLN A 398 0.27 -18.78 -15.69
CA GLN A 398 1.55 -19.32 -16.14
C GLN A 398 2.73 -18.61 -15.48
N LEU A 399 2.64 -17.29 -15.29
CA LEU A 399 3.66 -16.53 -14.57
C LEU A 399 3.74 -16.91 -13.09
N PHE A 400 2.61 -17.10 -12.40
CA PHE A 400 2.59 -17.60 -11.01
C PHE A 400 3.28 -18.97 -10.89
N GLU A 401 3.01 -19.88 -11.80
CA GLU A 401 3.58 -21.24 -11.80
C GLU A 401 5.08 -21.22 -12.11
N TYR A 402 5.50 -20.40 -13.08
CA TYR A 402 6.91 -20.18 -13.41
C TYR A 402 7.69 -19.63 -12.21
N VAL A 403 7.18 -18.56 -11.59
CA VAL A 403 7.85 -17.93 -10.42
C VAL A 403 7.83 -18.85 -9.21
N GLY A 404 6.71 -19.56 -8.99
CA GLY A 404 6.57 -20.55 -7.93
C GLY A 404 7.64 -21.64 -8.01
N THR A 405 7.79 -22.22 -9.20
CA THR A 405 8.83 -23.22 -9.49
C THR A 405 10.23 -22.65 -9.20
N GLY A 406 10.51 -21.42 -9.63
CA GLY A 406 11.79 -20.75 -9.38
C GLY A 406 12.07 -20.41 -7.91
N LEU A 407 11.06 -20.38 -7.04
CA LEU A 407 11.18 -20.25 -5.58
C LEU A 407 11.22 -21.60 -4.85
N GLY A 408 11.12 -22.72 -5.58
CA GLY A 408 11.04 -24.06 -5.00
C GLY A 408 9.67 -24.39 -4.38
N MET A 409 8.60 -23.79 -4.90
CA MET A 409 7.21 -24.02 -4.47
C MET A 409 6.42 -24.73 -5.57
N HIS A 410 5.55 -25.66 -5.19
CA HIS A 410 4.54 -26.20 -6.09
C HIS A 410 3.35 -25.24 -6.16
N VAL A 411 3.21 -24.52 -7.27
CA VAL A 411 2.12 -23.54 -7.45
C VAL A 411 1.16 -24.05 -8.52
N LYS A 412 -0.15 -23.94 -8.27
CA LYS A 412 -1.20 -24.19 -9.27
C LYS A 412 -2.11 -22.98 -9.39
N ALA A 413 -2.27 -22.46 -10.59
CA ALA A 413 -3.15 -21.32 -10.86
C ALA A 413 -4.52 -21.79 -11.41
N MET A 414 -5.60 -21.34 -10.77
CA MET A 414 -6.99 -21.64 -11.13
C MET A 414 -7.66 -20.39 -11.67
N VAL A 415 -7.97 -20.39 -12.96
CA VAL A 415 -8.77 -19.33 -13.61
C VAL A 415 -10.23 -19.55 -13.27
N THR A 416 -10.90 -18.54 -12.71
CA THR A 416 -12.29 -18.66 -12.25
C THR A 416 -13.17 -17.52 -12.74
N ASP A 417 -14.48 -17.77 -12.82
CA ASP A 417 -15.45 -16.73 -13.16
C ASP A 417 -15.58 -15.72 -12.00
N GLY A 418 -15.43 -14.43 -12.32
CA GLY A 418 -15.55 -13.29 -11.43
C GLY A 418 -16.57 -12.26 -11.91
N ARG A 419 -17.55 -12.65 -12.75
CA ARG A 419 -18.57 -11.73 -13.28
C ARG A 419 -19.58 -11.24 -12.24
N GLY A 420 -19.77 -11.97 -11.15
CA GLY A 420 -20.72 -11.63 -10.08
C GLY A 420 -20.12 -11.79 -8.69
N PRO A 421 -20.84 -11.32 -7.65
CA PRO A 421 -20.52 -11.65 -6.26
C PRO A 421 -20.58 -13.18 -6.04
N VAL A 422 -19.87 -13.66 -5.02
CA VAL A 422 -19.94 -15.06 -4.58
C VAL A 422 -20.59 -15.10 -3.20
N GLY A 423 -21.63 -15.90 -3.02
CA GLY A 423 -22.44 -15.91 -1.81
C GLY A 423 -23.49 -14.78 -1.78
N ARG A 424 -24.15 -14.62 -0.62
CA ARG A 424 -25.20 -13.62 -0.38
C ARG A 424 -24.67 -12.41 0.37
N GLY A 425 -23.77 -12.62 1.31
CA GLY A 425 -23.18 -11.59 2.16
C GLY A 425 -21.98 -10.89 1.53
N VAL A 426 -21.95 -9.56 1.61
CA VAL A 426 -20.79 -8.72 1.26
C VAL A 426 -20.48 -7.81 2.45
N GLY A 427 -19.32 -8.01 3.08
CA GLY A 427 -18.94 -7.36 4.35
C GLY A 427 -18.59 -8.41 5.43
N PRO A 428 -17.78 -8.06 6.44
CA PRO A 428 -17.09 -9.07 7.26
C PRO A 428 -18.03 -10.05 7.97
N ALA A 429 -19.00 -9.57 8.76
CA ALA A 429 -19.91 -10.44 9.50
C ALA A 429 -20.89 -11.21 8.60
N LEU A 430 -21.39 -10.57 7.53
CA LEU A 430 -22.30 -11.21 6.57
C LEU A 430 -21.62 -12.32 5.76
N GLU A 431 -20.35 -12.13 5.39
CA GLU A 431 -19.58 -13.17 4.73
C GLU A 431 -19.27 -14.35 5.66
N VAL A 432 -19.00 -14.09 6.95
CA VAL A 432 -18.83 -15.17 7.94
C VAL A 432 -20.14 -15.92 8.21
N ARG A 433 -21.29 -15.24 8.21
CA ARG A 433 -22.60 -15.92 8.27
C ARG A 433 -22.72 -16.94 7.14
N ASP A 434 -22.43 -16.54 5.90
CA ASP A 434 -22.50 -17.44 4.74
C ASP A 434 -21.51 -18.61 4.84
N VAL A 435 -20.30 -18.36 5.31
CA VAL A 435 -19.30 -19.40 5.62
C VAL A 435 -19.87 -20.40 6.62
N ARG A 436 -20.50 -19.94 7.71
CA ARG A 436 -21.09 -20.82 8.72
C ARG A 436 -22.20 -21.67 8.14
N LEU A 437 -23.09 -21.10 7.31
CA LEU A 437 -24.14 -21.85 6.63
C LEU A 437 -23.58 -22.96 5.74
N VAL A 438 -22.47 -22.70 5.03
CA VAL A 438 -21.80 -23.74 4.26
C VAL A 438 -21.21 -24.81 5.18
N LEU A 439 -20.47 -24.43 6.22
CA LEU A 439 -19.80 -25.36 7.14
C LEU A 439 -20.78 -26.23 7.96
N THR A 440 -21.97 -25.71 8.27
CA THR A 440 -23.04 -26.49 8.93
C THR A 440 -23.87 -27.31 7.94
N ASN A 441 -23.53 -27.29 6.66
CA ASN A 441 -24.29 -27.91 5.57
C ASN A 441 -25.79 -27.50 5.59
N ALA A 442 -26.06 -26.22 5.87
CA ALA A 442 -27.43 -25.71 5.91
C ALA A 442 -28.11 -25.85 4.53
N ALA A 443 -29.41 -26.10 4.54
CA ALA A 443 -30.20 -26.28 3.31
C ALA A 443 -30.24 -25.02 2.44
N ASP A 444 -30.17 -23.84 3.06
CA ASP A 444 -30.20 -22.53 2.40
C ASP A 444 -28.80 -21.94 2.19
N ALA A 445 -27.73 -22.70 2.40
CA ALA A 445 -26.36 -22.20 2.21
C ALA A 445 -26.11 -21.77 0.75
N PRO A 446 -25.34 -20.70 0.50
CA PRO A 446 -25.06 -20.27 -0.87
C PRO A 446 -24.30 -21.35 -1.65
N ALA A 447 -24.93 -21.88 -2.69
CA ALA A 447 -24.42 -23.01 -3.47
C ALA A 447 -23.14 -22.66 -4.24
N ASP A 448 -23.06 -21.45 -4.80
CA ASP A 448 -21.89 -20.94 -5.52
C ASP A 448 -20.65 -20.83 -4.62
N LEU A 449 -20.82 -20.33 -3.38
CA LEU A 449 -19.75 -20.27 -2.37
C LEU A 449 -19.28 -21.66 -1.98
N ARG A 450 -20.22 -22.60 -1.75
CA ARG A 450 -19.93 -24.00 -1.43
C ARG A 450 -19.17 -24.68 -2.57
N GLU A 451 -19.68 -24.60 -3.80
CA GLU A 451 -19.08 -25.24 -4.97
C GLU A 451 -17.68 -24.73 -5.26
N LYS A 452 -17.49 -23.41 -5.19
CA LYS A 452 -16.15 -22.83 -5.36
C LYS A 452 -15.21 -23.26 -4.23
N ALA A 453 -15.66 -23.33 -2.98
CA ALA A 453 -14.81 -23.81 -1.88
C ALA A 453 -14.42 -25.29 -2.05
N LEU A 454 -15.37 -26.16 -2.43
CA LEU A 454 -15.11 -27.58 -2.67
C LEU A 454 -14.17 -27.81 -3.85
N LEU A 455 -14.28 -27.02 -4.94
CA LEU A 455 -13.36 -27.08 -6.07
C LEU A 455 -11.90 -26.82 -5.62
N PHE A 456 -11.67 -25.75 -4.86
CA PHE A 456 -10.32 -25.43 -4.38
C PHE A 456 -9.81 -26.42 -3.33
N ALA A 457 -10.67 -26.89 -2.44
CA ALA A 457 -10.30 -27.91 -1.46
C ALA A 457 -9.92 -29.22 -2.16
N ALA A 458 -10.67 -29.66 -3.16
CA ALA A 458 -10.37 -30.87 -3.93
C ALA A 458 -8.98 -30.83 -4.59
N GLU A 459 -8.63 -29.69 -5.17
CA GLU A 459 -7.33 -29.47 -5.80
C GLU A 459 -6.17 -29.49 -4.79
N ILE A 460 -6.35 -28.87 -3.62
CA ILE A 460 -5.35 -28.91 -2.55
C ILE A 460 -5.20 -30.33 -1.99
N LEU A 461 -6.33 -31.01 -1.73
CA LEU A 461 -6.32 -32.37 -1.18
C LEU A 461 -5.71 -33.37 -2.14
N ALA A 462 -5.80 -33.16 -3.46
CA ALA A 462 -5.16 -34.01 -4.45
C ALA A 462 -3.62 -34.05 -4.33
N TRP A 463 -2.99 -33.07 -3.66
CA TRP A 463 -1.55 -33.12 -3.34
C TRP A 463 -1.21 -34.07 -2.20
N ALA A 464 -2.19 -34.43 -1.36
CA ALA A 464 -1.94 -35.32 -0.23
C ALA A 464 -1.64 -36.75 -0.70
N PRO A 465 -0.65 -37.42 -0.09
CA PRO A 465 -0.45 -38.86 -0.27
C PRO A 465 -1.73 -39.64 0.02
N GLY A 466 -2.13 -40.54 -0.89
CA GLY A 466 -3.35 -41.35 -0.76
C GLY A 466 -4.65 -40.71 -1.28
N VAL A 467 -4.61 -39.45 -1.74
CA VAL A 467 -5.74 -38.82 -2.47
C VAL A 467 -5.42 -38.75 -3.96
N GLU A 468 -4.29 -38.11 -4.31
CA GLU A 468 -3.58 -38.10 -5.61
C GLU A 468 -4.36 -37.61 -6.85
N THR A 469 -5.69 -37.52 -6.77
CA THR A 469 -6.56 -37.10 -7.87
C THR A 469 -7.58 -36.08 -7.37
N VAL A 470 -7.95 -35.14 -8.24
CA VAL A 470 -8.95 -34.10 -7.92
C VAL A 470 -10.32 -34.72 -7.66
N ALA A 471 -10.69 -35.78 -8.40
CA ALA A 471 -11.94 -36.50 -8.18
C ALA A 471 -12.01 -37.08 -6.76
N LYS A 472 -10.93 -37.74 -6.30
CA LYS A 472 -10.86 -38.25 -4.92
C LYS A 472 -10.81 -37.13 -3.90
N GLY A 473 -10.08 -36.05 -4.17
CA GLY A 473 -10.05 -34.85 -3.34
C GLY A 473 -11.44 -34.24 -3.15
N ARG A 474 -12.27 -34.26 -4.20
CA ARG A 474 -13.65 -33.79 -4.16
C ARG A 474 -14.52 -34.66 -3.26
N GLU A 475 -14.48 -35.98 -3.43
CA GLU A 475 -15.21 -36.92 -2.56
C GLU A 475 -14.86 -36.72 -1.07
N VAL A 476 -13.55 -36.57 -0.77
CA VAL A 476 -13.06 -36.34 0.59
C VAL A 476 -13.54 -34.99 1.13
N ALA A 477 -13.42 -33.92 0.35
CA ALA A 477 -13.86 -32.58 0.75
C ALA A 477 -15.37 -32.55 1.07
N GLU A 478 -16.19 -33.18 0.22
CA GLU A 478 -17.63 -33.30 0.43
C GLU A 478 -17.96 -34.12 1.68
N SER A 479 -17.25 -35.22 1.91
CA SER A 479 -17.43 -36.05 3.11
C SER A 479 -17.08 -35.30 4.40
N LEU A 480 -15.97 -34.55 4.41
CA LEU A 480 -15.54 -33.74 5.56
C LEU A 480 -16.51 -32.59 5.86
N LEU A 481 -17.10 -32.00 4.83
CA LEU A 481 -18.14 -30.98 4.97
C LEU A 481 -19.44 -31.60 5.51
N ALA A 482 -19.92 -32.68 4.90
CA ALA A 482 -21.19 -33.33 5.25
C ALA A 482 -21.18 -33.94 6.66
N SER A 483 -20.03 -34.47 7.11
CA SER A 483 -19.87 -35.04 8.45
C SER A 483 -19.69 -33.99 9.57
N GLY A 484 -19.56 -32.70 9.23
CA GLY A 484 -19.32 -31.63 10.21
C GLY A 484 -17.86 -31.54 10.71
N GLN A 485 -16.95 -32.38 10.20
CA GLN A 485 -15.52 -32.34 10.57
C GLN A 485 -14.86 -31.02 10.14
N ALA A 486 -15.24 -30.46 8.99
CA ALA A 486 -14.79 -29.15 8.56
C ALA A 486 -15.21 -28.05 9.57
N LEU A 487 -16.46 -28.06 10.03
CA LEU A 487 -16.93 -27.12 11.06
C LEU A 487 -16.15 -27.28 12.37
N ALA A 488 -15.97 -28.51 12.83
CA ALA A 488 -15.18 -28.79 14.03
C ALA A 488 -13.73 -28.29 13.89
N SER A 489 -13.14 -28.41 12.71
CA SER A 489 -11.81 -27.85 12.42
C SER A 489 -11.81 -26.32 12.46
N PHE A 490 -12.85 -25.68 11.91
CA PHE A 490 -12.97 -24.22 11.94
C PHE A 490 -13.05 -23.69 13.38
N GLU A 491 -13.86 -24.32 14.23
CA GLU A 491 -13.98 -23.95 15.65
C GLU A 491 -12.65 -24.18 16.41
N ARG A 492 -11.92 -25.27 16.12
CA ARG A 492 -10.56 -25.48 16.68
C ARG A 492 -9.58 -24.37 16.29
N ILE A 493 -9.61 -23.92 15.03
CA ILE A 493 -8.78 -22.80 14.56
C ILE A 493 -9.16 -21.51 15.28
N ILE A 494 -10.46 -21.23 15.43
CA ILE A 494 -10.95 -20.06 16.18
C ILE A 494 -10.43 -20.08 17.63
N ASP A 495 -10.50 -21.22 18.29
CA ASP A 495 -10.04 -21.38 19.67
C ASP A 495 -8.52 -21.17 19.79
N ALA A 496 -7.74 -21.85 18.95
CA ALA A 496 -6.28 -21.76 18.97
C ALA A 496 -5.75 -20.34 18.66
N GLN A 497 -6.42 -19.61 17.76
CA GLN A 497 -6.08 -18.21 17.45
C GLN A 497 -6.45 -17.24 18.55
N GLY A 498 -7.34 -17.63 19.47
CA GLY A 498 -7.94 -16.74 20.46
C GLY A 498 -9.32 -16.29 20.01
N ARG A 499 -10.33 -17.07 20.42
CA ARG A 499 -11.75 -16.81 20.17
C ARG A 499 -12.14 -15.43 20.68
N ARG A 500 -12.96 -14.73 19.89
CA ARG A 500 -13.64 -13.51 20.33
C ARG A 500 -14.81 -13.88 21.24
N ALA A 501 -14.82 -13.34 22.47
CA ALA A 501 -15.88 -13.61 23.44
C ALA A 501 -17.28 -13.24 22.92
N HIS A 502 -17.37 -12.14 22.16
CA HIS A 502 -18.57 -11.67 21.50
C HIS A 502 -18.31 -11.59 19.99
N PRO A 503 -18.64 -12.64 19.22
CA PRO A 503 -18.54 -12.61 17.78
C PRO A 503 -19.34 -11.44 17.19
N VAL A 504 -18.81 -10.81 16.15
CA VAL A 504 -19.52 -9.73 15.46
C VAL A 504 -20.60 -10.35 14.58
N LEU A 505 -21.83 -9.89 14.75
CA LEU A 505 -22.98 -10.27 13.93
C LEU A 505 -23.33 -9.14 12.96
N PRO A 506 -24.11 -9.41 11.89
CA PRO A 506 -24.60 -8.35 11.01
C PRO A 506 -25.32 -7.25 11.79
N GLY A 507 -25.08 -6.00 11.41
CA GLY A 507 -25.58 -4.81 12.10
C GLY A 507 -27.10 -4.79 12.24
N LYS A 508 -27.57 -4.24 13.36
CA LYS A 508 -29.00 -4.21 13.74
C LYS A 508 -29.82 -3.23 12.92
N HIS A 509 -29.21 -2.19 12.37
CA HIS A 509 -29.91 -1.23 11.52
C HIS A 509 -29.94 -1.76 10.10
N VAL A 510 -31.15 -1.89 9.57
CA VAL A 510 -31.39 -2.50 8.25
C VAL A 510 -32.19 -1.55 7.37
N ARG A 511 -31.77 -1.42 6.10
CA ARG A 511 -32.53 -0.76 5.03
C ARG A 511 -32.59 -1.66 3.80
N LYS A 512 -33.78 -1.78 3.21
CA LYS A 512 -34.01 -2.55 1.98
C LYS A 512 -33.86 -1.64 0.77
N VAL A 513 -33.23 -2.17 -0.27
CA VAL A 513 -33.26 -1.58 -1.61
C VAL A 513 -34.12 -2.48 -2.49
N VAL A 514 -35.08 -1.87 -3.18
CA VAL A 514 -36.16 -2.59 -3.90
C VAL A 514 -36.03 -2.46 -5.42
N ALA A 515 -36.59 -3.42 -6.13
CA ALA A 515 -36.67 -3.44 -7.58
C ALA A 515 -37.57 -2.29 -8.07
N GLN A 516 -37.07 -1.48 -9.00
CA GLN A 516 -37.84 -0.39 -9.60
C GLN A 516 -38.78 -0.85 -10.73
N ARG A 517 -38.57 -2.07 -11.24
CA ARG A 517 -39.37 -2.68 -12.30
C ARG A 517 -39.41 -4.19 -12.14
N SER A 518 -40.48 -4.81 -12.63
CA SER A 518 -40.59 -6.26 -12.72
C SER A 518 -39.73 -6.83 -13.86
N GLY A 519 -39.29 -8.07 -13.72
CA GLY A 519 -38.54 -8.81 -14.75
C GLY A 519 -37.64 -9.89 -14.17
N VAL A 520 -36.65 -10.34 -14.93
CA VAL A 520 -35.68 -11.36 -14.51
C VAL A 520 -34.32 -10.70 -14.25
N VAL A 521 -33.71 -10.97 -13.09
CA VAL A 521 -32.36 -10.50 -12.76
C VAL A 521 -31.36 -11.18 -13.70
N THR A 522 -30.68 -10.43 -14.55
CA THR A 522 -29.70 -10.95 -15.53
C THR A 522 -28.26 -10.84 -15.05
N SER A 523 -27.95 -9.87 -14.18
CA SER A 523 -26.64 -9.74 -13.55
C SER A 523 -26.71 -8.85 -12.30
N VAL A 524 -25.69 -8.99 -11.44
CA VAL A 524 -25.48 -8.17 -10.24
C VAL A 524 -24.09 -7.53 -10.34
N ASP A 525 -24.01 -6.20 -10.31
CA ASP A 525 -22.72 -5.49 -10.34
C ASP A 525 -22.06 -5.55 -8.95
N GLY A 526 -21.12 -6.48 -8.78
CA GLY A 526 -20.39 -6.67 -7.55
C GLY A 526 -19.59 -5.43 -7.11
N TRP A 527 -19.12 -4.59 -8.04
CA TRP A 527 -18.41 -3.36 -7.69
C TRP A 527 -19.34 -2.34 -7.05
N ALA A 528 -20.55 -2.20 -7.61
CA ALA A 528 -21.59 -1.34 -7.04
C ALA A 528 -22.03 -1.85 -5.65
N ILE A 529 -22.26 -3.15 -5.50
CA ILE A 529 -22.62 -3.77 -4.21
C ILE A 529 -21.52 -3.55 -3.16
N ALA A 530 -20.26 -3.78 -3.52
CA ALA A 530 -19.14 -3.51 -2.62
C ALA A 530 -19.04 -2.01 -2.25
N GLY A 531 -19.37 -1.12 -3.18
CA GLY A 531 -19.48 0.32 -2.92
C GLY A 531 -20.53 0.66 -1.88
N VAL A 532 -21.72 0.05 -1.98
CA VAL A 532 -22.79 0.23 -1.00
C VAL A 532 -22.38 -0.31 0.38
N ALA A 533 -21.76 -1.49 0.43
CA ALA A 533 -21.25 -2.07 1.68
C ALA A 533 -20.20 -1.15 2.35
N ARG A 534 -19.30 -0.55 1.56
CA ARG A 534 -18.34 0.44 2.08
C ARG A 534 -19.01 1.71 2.59
N ALA A 535 -20.00 2.22 1.85
CA ALA A 535 -20.78 3.38 2.28
C ALA A 535 -21.56 3.12 3.58
N ALA A 536 -21.92 1.86 3.86
CA ALA A 536 -22.57 1.46 5.10
C ALA A 536 -21.60 1.37 6.29
N GLY A 537 -20.29 1.37 6.04
CA GLY A 537 -19.23 1.35 7.08
C GLY A 537 -18.21 0.21 6.93
N ALA A 538 -18.40 -0.74 6.01
CA ALA A 538 -17.48 -1.87 5.89
C ALA A 538 -16.14 -1.45 5.23
N PRO A 539 -14.98 -2.01 5.64
CA PRO A 539 -14.80 -3.00 6.70
C PRO A 539 -14.55 -2.41 8.10
N ASP A 540 -14.50 -1.08 8.25
CA ASP A 540 -14.19 -0.45 9.55
C ASP A 540 -15.25 -0.78 10.62
N ASP A 541 -16.52 -0.78 10.21
CA ASP A 541 -17.60 -1.47 10.91
C ASP A 541 -17.70 -2.90 10.39
N LEU A 542 -17.23 -3.87 11.19
CA LEU A 542 -17.27 -5.29 10.87
C LEU A 542 -18.70 -5.86 10.76
N SER A 543 -19.70 -5.19 11.37
CA SER A 543 -21.11 -5.58 11.30
C SER A 543 -21.78 -5.10 10.00
N ALA A 544 -21.19 -4.10 9.33
CA ALA A 544 -21.76 -3.46 8.16
C ALA A 544 -21.55 -4.27 6.89
N GLY A 545 -22.48 -4.10 5.94
CA GLY A 545 -22.39 -4.73 4.65
C GLY A 545 -23.73 -4.83 3.92
N VAL A 546 -23.77 -5.66 2.89
CA VAL A 546 -24.92 -5.92 2.04
C VAL A 546 -25.28 -7.40 2.04
N ASP A 547 -26.56 -7.71 2.23
CA ASP A 547 -27.14 -9.05 2.12
C ASP A 547 -28.01 -9.15 0.87
N LEU A 548 -27.56 -9.91 -0.12
CA LEU A 548 -28.27 -10.13 -1.38
C LEU A 548 -29.45 -11.08 -1.15
N LEU A 549 -30.65 -10.61 -1.50
CA LEU A 549 -31.90 -11.37 -1.34
C LEU A 549 -32.33 -12.07 -2.64
N VAL A 550 -31.77 -11.65 -3.77
CA VAL A 550 -32.11 -12.18 -5.09
C VAL A 550 -30.86 -12.68 -5.81
N SER A 551 -31.03 -13.74 -6.59
CA SER A 551 -29.97 -14.33 -7.42
C SER A 551 -30.18 -14.06 -8.91
N VAL A 552 -29.11 -14.16 -9.70
CA VAL A 552 -29.21 -14.13 -11.16
C VAL A 552 -30.14 -15.26 -11.64
N GLY A 553 -31.05 -14.94 -12.55
CA GLY A 553 -32.09 -15.83 -13.06
C GLY A 553 -33.42 -15.78 -12.30
N GLN A 554 -33.48 -15.09 -11.15
CA GLN A 554 -34.71 -14.93 -10.37
C GLN A 554 -35.63 -13.88 -10.98
N THR A 555 -36.93 -14.18 -11.02
CA THR A 555 -37.98 -13.19 -11.36
C THR A 555 -38.29 -12.34 -10.13
N VAL A 556 -38.38 -11.03 -10.34
CA VAL A 556 -38.74 -10.04 -9.32
C VAL A 556 -39.87 -9.15 -9.84
N GLU A 557 -40.74 -8.71 -8.94
CA GLU A 557 -41.75 -7.68 -9.19
C GLU A 557 -41.25 -6.30 -8.74
N ALA A 558 -41.81 -5.23 -9.31
CA ALA A 558 -41.55 -3.89 -8.81
C ALA A 558 -41.94 -3.78 -7.32
N GLY A 559 -41.01 -3.33 -6.48
CA GLY A 559 -41.16 -3.29 -5.02
C GLY A 559 -40.54 -4.47 -4.27
N ASP A 560 -40.17 -5.56 -4.95
CA ASP A 560 -39.47 -6.68 -4.31
C ASP A 560 -38.10 -6.26 -3.81
N ALA A 561 -37.70 -6.76 -2.64
CA ALA A 561 -36.41 -6.43 -2.05
C ALA A 561 -35.28 -7.16 -2.78
N LEU A 562 -34.34 -6.40 -3.35
CA LEU A 562 -33.17 -6.92 -4.05
C LEU A 562 -32.06 -7.28 -3.06
N PHE A 563 -31.82 -6.39 -2.10
CA PHE A 563 -30.81 -6.59 -1.05
C PHE A 563 -31.12 -5.75 0.19
N GLN A 564 -30.47 -6.10 1.29
CA GLN A 564 -30.50 -5.36 2.56
C GLN A 564 -29.13 -4.77 2.86
N ILE A 565 -29.12 -3.57 3.41
CA ILE A 565 -27.92 -2.90 3.91
C ILE A 565 -27.95 -2.99 5.43
N HIS A 566 -26.87 -3.49 6.01
CA HIS A 566 -26.67 -3.64 7.44
C HIS A 566 -25.58 -2.68 7.93
N GLY A 567 -25.67 -2.27 9.19
CA GLY A 567 -24.63 -1.53 9.91
C GLY A 567 -25.06 -1.19 11.33
N ASP A 568 -24.12 -0.76 12.16
CA ASP A 568 -24.38 -0.34 13.53
C ASP A 568 -24.73 1.16 13.66
N ASP A 569 -24.51 1.92 12.60
CA ASP A 569 -24.90 3.33 12.48
C ASP A 569 -26.11 3.50 11.53
N ALA A 570 -27.23 3.97 12.07
CA ALA A 570 -28.46 4.17 11.32
C ALA A 570 -28.36 5.25 10.23
N GLU A 571 -27.56 6.30 10.45
CA GLU A 571 -27.36 7.39 9.49
C GLU A 571 -26.53 6.90 8.31
N HIS A 572 -25.43 6.20 8.57
CA HIS A 572 -24.61 5.58 7.51
C HIS A 572 -25.43 4.60 6.66
N VAL A 573 -26.19 3.71 7.29
CA VAL A 573 -27.04 2.75 6.57
C VAL A 573 -28.10 3.46 5.72
N SER A 574 -28.69 4.55 6.23
CA SER A 574 -29.65 5.36 5.49
C SER A 574 -29.01 6.09 4.30
N ALA A 575 -27.83 6.69 4.49
CA ALA A 575 -27.08 7.37 3.43
C ALA A 575 -26.62 6.39 2.33
N ALA A 576 -26.19 5.20 2.72
CA ALA A 576 -25.84 4.12 1.78
C ALA A 576 -27.06 3.66 0.97
N ALA A 577 -28.24 3.51 1.60
CA ALA A 577 -29.48 3.15 0.92
C ALA A 577 -29.93 4.23 -0.10
N GLN A 578 -29.85 5.50 0.26
CA GLN A 578 -30.15 6.61 -0.64
C GLN A 578 -29.22 6.62 -1.85
N SER A 579 -27.92 6.44 -1.61
CA SER A 579 -26.91 6.37 -2.67
C SER A 579 -27.14 5.17 -3.59
N ALA A 580 -27.55 4.02 -3.04
CA ALA A 580 -27.81 2.80 -3.78
C ALA A 580 -28.97 2.93 -4.79
N ASN A 581 -29.99 3.75 -4.51
CA ASN A 581 -31.11 3.98 -5.43
C ASN A 581 -30.68 4.67 -6.74
N GLY A 582 -29.55 5.40 -6.73
CA GLY A 582 -28.96 6.01 -7.92
C GLY A 582 -27.99 5.09 -8.67
N LEU A 583 -27.68 3.90 -8.14
CA LEU A 583 -26.72 2.96 -8.73
C LEU A 583 -27.45 1.81 -9.44
N SER A 584 -26.96 1.44 -10.62
CA SER A 584 -27.39 0.21 -11.28
C SER A 584 -26.70 -0.99 -10.64
N THR A 585 -27.29 -1.51 -9.55
CA THR A 585 -26.76 -2.67 -8.82
C THR A 585 -27.21 -4.00 -9.40
N HIS A 586 -28.45 -4.06 -9.90
CA HIS A 586 -29.06 -5.24 -10.51
C HIS A 586 -29.57 -4.89 -11.90
N HIS A 587 -29.18 -5.67 -12.90
CA HIS A 587 -29.76 -5.57 -14.23
C HIS A 587 -30.97 -6.49 -14.31
N ILE A 588 -32.15 -5.93 -14.59
CA ILE A 588 -33.42 -6.67 -14.66
C ILE A 588 -33.95 -6.58 -16.09
N SER A 589 -34.11 -7.70 -16.79
CA SER A 589 -34.67 -7.74 -18.15
C SER A 589 -36.17 -8.02 -18.12
N THR A 590 -36.93 -7.33 -18.97
CA THR A 590 -38.37 -7.60 -19.21
C THR A 590 -38.60 -8.69 -20.25
N GLU A 591 -37.57 -9.08 -21.00
CA GLU A 591 -37.64 -10.17 -21.97
C GLU A 591 -37.40 -11.51 -21.28
N ARG A 592 -38.31 -12.49 -21.48
CA ARG A 592 -38.09 -13.87 -21.03
C ARG A 592 -36.81 -14.40 -21.69
N LEU A 593 -35.76 -14.63 -20.90
CA LEU A 593 -34.56 -15.34 -21.35
C LEU A 593 -34.99 -16.69 -21.94
N ALA A 594 -34.84 -16.86 -23.25
CA ALA A 594 -34.99 -18.15 -23.91
C ALA A 594 -33.94 -19.10 -23.32
N ARG A 595 -34.39 -20.21 -22.71
CA ARG A 595 -33.49 -21.25 -22.19
C ARG A 595 -32.63 -21.79 -23.32
N SER A 596 -31.34 -21.44 -23.36
CA SER A 596 -30.34 -22.17 -24.13
C SER A 596 -29.99 -23.45 -23.38
N VAL A 597 -30.76 -24.50 -23.65
CA VAL A 597 -30.34 -25.88 -23.36
C VAL A 597 -29.39 -26.28 -24.50
N SER A 598 -28.09 -26.36 -24.21
CA SER A 598 -27.18 -27.21 -24.98
C SER A 598 -26.43 -28.10 -23.99
N ILE A 599 -27.01 -29.27 -23.74
CA ILE A 599 -26.27 -30.43 -23.26
C ILE A 599 -25.51 -30.93 -24.49
N SER A 600 -24.19 -30.80 -24.48
CA SER A 600 -23.31 -31.63 -25.31
C SER A 600 -22.61 -32.63 -24.40
N ALA A 601 -22.81 -33.90 -24.73
CA ALA A 601 -22.28 -35.09 -24.07
C ALA A 601 -20.76 -35.17 -24.05
#